data_AF-A0AB39NXX8-F1
#
_entry.id   AF-A0AB39NXX8-F1
#
_cell.length_a   1.000
_cell.length_b   1.000
_cell.length_c   1.000
_cell.angle_alpha   90.00
_cell.angle_beta   90.00
_cell.angle_gamma   90.00
#
_symmetry.space_group_name_H-M   'P 1'
#
loop_
_entity.id
_entity.type
_entity.pdbx_description
1 polymer ?
#
loop_
_entity_poly.entity_id
_entity_poly.type
_entity_poly.pdbx_seq_one_letter_code
_entity_poly.pdbx_strand_id
1 'polypeptide(L)' 'MADGLPGLVPVRDSKAPQGPALCFERSSWTAFIGDLKSHRP' A
#
# COMPACT_ATOMS: atom_id res chain seq x y z
N MET A 1 -12.02 -0.92 6.72
CA MET A 1 -11.18 0.04 7.45
C MET A 1 -9.89 -0.66 7.86
N ALA A 2 -8.78 -0.31 7.21
CA ALA A 2 -7.42 -0.67 7.65
C ALA A 2 -6.61 0.58 8.03
N ASP A 3 -7.23 1.75 7.86
CA ASP A 3 -6.76 3.08 8.21
C ASP A 3 -6.74 3.19 9.74
N GLY A 4 -5.68 2.67 10.35
CA GLY A 4 -5.57 2.55 11.80
C GLY A 4 -4.69 1.40 12.29
N LEU A 5 -4.20 0.53 11.39
CA LEU A 5 -3.25 -0.52 11.75
C LEU A 5 -1.81 -0.01 11.64
N PRO A 6 -1.12 0.28 12.77
CA PRO A 6 0.24 0.78 12.73
C PRO A 6 1.17 -0.25 12.08
N GLY A 7 2.06 0.23 11.21
CA GLY A 7 3.02 -0.62 10.48
C GLY A 7 2.51 -1.17 9.15
N LEU A 8 1.21 -1.02 8.85
CA LEU A 8 0.64 -1.42 7.56
C LEU A 8 0.35 -0.22 6.65
N VAL A 9 0.38 -0.47 5.35
CA VAL A 9 -0.01 0.46 4.29
C VAL A 9 -1.24 -0.10 3.58
N PRO A 10 -2.43 0.48 3.76
CA PRO A 10 -3.62 0.08 3.02
C PRO A 10 -3.58 0.64 1.59
N VAL A 11 -3.78 -0.23 0.60
CA VAL A 11 -3.84 0.10 -0.83
C VAL A 11 -5.25 -0.20 -1.34
N ARG A 12 -5.81 0.76 -2.08
CA ARG A 12 -7.16 0.70 -2.64
C ARG A 12 -7.11 0.95 -4.13
N ASP A 13 -7.73 0.04 -4.86
CA ASP A 13 -8.07 0.26 -6.28
C ASP A 13 -9.57 0.55 -6.47
N SER A 14 -10.42 0.19 -5.49
CA SER A 14 -11.87 0.41 -5.54
C SER A 14 -12.26 1.85 -5.20
N LYS A 15 -13.29 2.37 -5.91
CA LYS A 15 -13.96 3.64 -5.60
C LYS A 15 -14.97 3.57 -4.45
N ALA A 16 -15.18 2.41 -3.83
CA ALA A 16 -16.04 2.26 -2.65
C ALA A 16 -15.25 2.57 -1.36
N PRO A 17 -15.44 3.74 -0.71
CA PRO A 17 -14.61 4.16 0.42
C PRO A 17 -14.67 3.19 1.61
N GLN A 18 -15.84 2.60 1.83
CA GLN A 18 -16.11 1.65 2.90
C GLN A 18 -15.73 0.19 2.59
N GLY A 19 -15.22 -0.12 1.39
CA GLY A 19 -14.88 -1.51 1.01
C GLY A 19 -13.67 -2.09 1.77
N PRO A 20 -13.16 -3.28 1.40
CA PRO A 20 -11.93 -3.88 1.94
C PRO A 20 -10.63 -3.40 1.24
N ALA A 21 -9.53 -3.28 2.01
CA ALA A 21 -8.21 -2.85 1.54
C ALA A 21 -7.26 -4.02 1.40
N LEU A 22 -6.33 -3.96 0.45
CA LEU A 22 -5.11 -4.78 0.52
C LEU A 22 -4.12 -4.09 1.47
N CYS A 23 -3.55 -4.82 2.42
CA CYS A 23 -2.64 -4.24 3.40
C CYS A 23 -1.25 -4.86 3.22
N PHE A 24 -0.24 -4.00 3.15
CA PHE A 24 1.16 -4.41 3.06
C PHE A 24 1.92 -3.95 4.30
N GLU A 25 2.96 -4.68 4.70
CA GLU A 25 3.93 -4.13 5.65
C GLU A 25 4.59 -2.88 5.07
N ARG A 26 4.86 -1.91 5.93
CA ARG A 26 5.51 -0.65 5.54
C ARG A 26 6.85 -0.88 4.87
N SER A 27 7.65 -1.84 5.36
CA SER A 27 8.95 -2.23 4.81
C SER A 27 8.82 -2.71 3.36
N SER A 28 7.91 -3.65 3.10
CA SER A 28 7.66 -4.20 1.77
C SER A 28 7.14 -3.14 0.80
N TRP A 29 6.24 -2.26 1.24
CA TRP A 29 5.74 -1.15 0.41
C TRP A 29 6.86 -0.16 0.06
N THR A 30 7.73 0.17 1.02
CA THR A 30 8.89 1.04 0.76
C THR A 30 9.85 0.42 -0.26
N ALA A 31 10.15 -0.88 -0.14
CA ALA A 31 10.99 -1.59 -1.10
C ALA A 31 10.39 -1.56 -2.52
N PHE A 32 9.10 -1.89 -2.64
CA PHE A 32 8.39 -1.86 -3.93
C PHE A 32 8.46 -0.50 -4.63
N ILE A 33 8.21 0.60 -3.91
CA ILE A 33 8.32 1.95 -4.47
C ILE A 33 9.78 2.30 -4.82
N GLY A 34 10.74 1.83 -4.03
CA GLY A 34 12.17 1.97 -4.32
C GLY A 34 12.57 1.30 -5.64
N ASP A 35 12.07 0.09 -5.86
CA ASP A 35 12.29 -0.66 -7.09
C ASP A 35 11.63 0.03 -8.28
N LEU A 36 10.37 0.47 -8.16
CA LEU A 36 9.68 1.22 -9.23
C LEU A 36 10.41 2.52 -9.62
N LYS A 37 10.99 3.22 -8.65
CA LYS A 37 11.75 4.45 -8.91
C LYS A 37 13.09 4.16 -9.58
N SER A 38 13.72 3.04 -9.24
CA SER A 38 14.98 2.60 -9.84
C SER A 38 14.76 2.05 -11.25
N HIS A 39 13.64 1.38 -11.47
CA HIS A 39 13.19 0.91 -12.77
C HIS A 39 12.40 2.03 -13.48
N ARG A 40 13.10 3.11 -13.83
CA ARG A 40 12.60 3.99 -14.91
C ARG A 40 12.78 3.26 -16.25
N PRO A 41 11.79 3.26 -17.16
CA PRO A 41 12.11 3.05 -18.57
C PRO A 41 13.11 4.12 -19.06
#